data_AF-A0A1J5DIA4-F1
#
_entry.id   AF-A0A1J5DIA4-F1
#
_cell.length_a   1.000
_cell.length_b   1.000
_cell.length_c   1.000
_cell.angle_alpha   90.00
_cell.angle_beta   90.00
_cell.angle_gamma   90.00
#
_symmetry.space_group_name_H-M   'P 1'
#
loop_
_entity.id
_entity.type
_entity.pdbx_description
1 polymer ?
#
loop_
_entity_poly.entity_id
_entity_poly.type
_entity_poly.pdbx_seq_one_letter_code
_entity_poly.pdbx_strand_id
1 'polypeptide(L)'
;MESFAIPLKVAVLSASLGNQISSTYEEKGHGLFTYFMLKGIKDGMIEIGELFDYLKPHVEGIARKTYNNEQTPQLIAPDKQKVFLKK
;
A
#
# COMPACT_ATOMS: atom_id res chain seq x y z
N MET A 1 10.21 23.92 -5.62
CA MET A 1 9.44 22.70 -5.92
C MET A 1 7.98 23.06 -5.65
N GLU A 2 7.14 23.11 -6.68
CA GLU A 2 5.74 23.47 -6.47
C GLU A 2 5.04 22.35 -5.70
N SER A 3 4.41 22.71 -4.57
CA SER A 3 3.57 21.78 -3.83
C SER A 3 2.21 21.70 -4.50
N PHE A 4 1.99 20.67 -5.30
CA PHE A 4 0.65 20.35 -5.76
C PHE A 4 -0.17 19.83 -4.58
N ALA A 5 -1.20 20.57 -4.18
CA ALA A 5 -2.15 20.08 -3.20
C ALA A 5 -2.88 18.85 -3.77
N ILE A 6 -2.81 17.73 -3.06
CA ILE A 6 -3.61 16.54 -3.42
C ILE A 6 -5.09 16.90 -3.21
N PRO A 7 -5.96 16.73 -4.23
CA PRO A 7 -7.38 17.03 -4.08
C PRO A 7 -8.03 16.21 -2.96
N LEU A 8 -9.04 16.78 -2.29
CA LEU A 8 -9.74 16.15 -1.15
C LEU A 8 -10.43 14.80 -1.44
N LYS A 9 -10.55 14.40 -2.71
CA LYS A 9 -11.17 13.14 -3.13
C LYS A 9 -10.17 12.16 -3.76
N VAL A 10 -8.87 12.40 -3.54
CA VAL A 10 -7.79 11.58 -4.08
C VAL A 10 -6.98 11.01 -2.93
N ALA A 11 -6.81 9.70 -2.92
CA ALA A 11 -5.84 9.00 -2.09
C ALA A 11 -4.77 8.40 -3.01
N VAL A 12 -3.50 8.54 -2.62
CA VAL A 12 -2.35 7.98 -3.33
C VAL A 12 -1.73 6.92 -2.45
N LEU A 13 -1.73 5.69 -2.95
CA LEU A 13 -1.00 4.57 -2.39
C LEU A 13 0.18 4.27 -3.32
N SER A 14 1.36 4.05 -2.76
CA SER A 14 2.53 3.60 -3.51
C SER A 14 3.11 2.34 -2.89
N ALA A 15 3.66 1.48 -3.74
CA ALA A 15 4.14 0.15 -3.34
C ALA A 15 5.45 0.19 -2.53
N SER A 16 6.22 1.27 -2.63
CA SER A 16 7.54 1.46 -2.03
C SER A 16 7.88 2.95 -1.92
N LEU A 17 8.94 3.29 -1.17
CA LEU A 17 9.56 4.62 -1.27
C LEU A 17 10.24 4.81 -2.62
N GLY A 18 10.50 6.06 -3.00
CA GLY A 18 11.10 6.41 -4.29
C GLY A 18 12.51 5.85 -4.53
N ASN A 19 13.22 5.46 -3.47
CA ASN A 19 14.54 4.84 -3.52
C ASN A 19 14.51 3.32 -3.24
N GLN A 20 13.32 2.71 -3.20
CA GLN A 20 13.12 1.29 -2.87
C GLN A 20 12.49 0.54 -4.04
N ILE A 21 12.85 -0.74 -4.18
CA ILE A 21 12.30 -1.63 -5.20
C ILE A 21 10.89 -2.06 -4.81
N SER A 22 9.98 -2.14 -5.78
CA SER A 22 8.70 -2.82 -5.63
C SER A 22 8.80 -4.26 -6.13
N SER A 23 8.89 -5.21 -5.20
CA SER A 23 9.14 -6.63 -5.49
C SER A 23 7.93 -7.35 -6.10
N THR A 24 8.20 -8.36 -6.93
CA THR A 24 7.22 -9.37 -7.36
C THR A 24 7.11 -10.46 -6.31
N TYR A 25 5.88 -10.89 -5.98
CA TYR A 25 5.61 -12.04 -5.12
C TYR A 25 5.27 -13.28 -5.95
N GLU A 26 6.32 -13.92 -6.48
CA GLU A 26 6.25 -15.02 -7.46
C GLU A 26 5.27 -16.13 -7.05
N GLU A 27 5.37 -16.62 -5.81
CA GLU A 27 4.49 -17.69 -5.29
C GLU A 27 3.00 -17.33 -5.29
N LYS A 28 2.68 -16.04 -5.38
CA LYS A 28 1.31 -15.51 -5.37
C LYS A 28 0.87 -14.91 -6.71
N GLY A 29 1.76 -14.86 -7.72
CA GLY A 29 1.44 -14.38 -9.06
C GLY A 29 1.12 -12.88 -9.17
N HIS A 30 1.55 -12.07 -8.19
CA HIS A 30 1.27 -10.62 -8.15
C HIS A 30 2.49 -9.85 -7.64
N GLY A 31 2.53 -8.53 -7.82
CA GLY A 31 3.43 -7.67 -7.05
C GLY A 31 3.18 -7.83 -5.54
N LEU A 32 4.22 -7.77 -4.71
CA LEU A 32 4.12 -7.98 -3.26
C LEU A 32 3.07 -7.07 -2.61
N PHE A 33 3.13 -5.78 -2.94
CA PHE A 33 2.13 -4.80 -2.51
C PHE A 33 0.73 -5.15 -3.03
N THR A 34 0.60 -5.42 -4.34
CA THR A 34 -0.68 -5.73 -4.99
C THR A 34 -1.35 -6.96 -4.39
N TYR A 35 -0.59 -8.01 -4.09
CA TYR A 35 -1.10 -9.23 -3.46
C TYR A 35 -1.81 -8.90 -2.13
N PHE A 36 -1.12 -8.21 -1.22
CA PHE A 36 -1.71 -7.84 0.07
C PHE A 36 -2.84 -6.83 -0.09
N MET A 37 -2.76 -5.90 -1.04
CA MET A 37 -3.84 -4.94 -1.30
C MET A 37 -5.13 -5.65 -1.70
N LEU A 38 -5.05 -6.55 -2.68
CA LEU A 38 -6.20 -7.31 -3.14
C LEU A 38 -6.73 -8.25 -2.05
N LYS A 39 -5.84 -8.85 -1.25
CA LYS A 39 -6.22 -9.69 -0.12
C LYS A 39 -6.99 -8.89 0.94
N GLY A 40 -6.49 -7.72 1.36
CA GLY A 40 -7.16 -6.88 2.34
C GLY A 40 -8.55 -6.42 1.87
N ILE A 41 -8.67 -6.00 0.61
CA ILE A 41 -9.96 -5.63 0.01
C ILE A 41 -10.92 -6.83 -0.01
N LYS A 42 -10.43 -8.01 -0.39
CA LYS A 42 -11.23 -9.25 -0.38
C LYS A 42 -11.69 -9.62 1.02
N ASP A 43 -10.85 -9.41 2.03
CA ASP A 43 -11.13 -9.68 3.44
C ASP A 43 -12.04 -8.60 4.08
N GLY A 44 -12.47 -7.59 3.31
CA GLY A 44 -13.49 -6.63 3.71
C GLY A 44 -12.96 -5.29 4.21
N MET A 45 -11.66 -5.03 4.13
CA MET A 45 -11.05 -3.75 4.51
C MET A 45 -11.45 -2.69 3.48
N ILE A 46 -12.47 -1.91 3.80
CA ILE A 46 -13.01 -0.86 2.94
C ILE A 46 -12.50 0.53 3.31
N GLU A 47 -11.98 0.72 4.51
CA GLU A 47 -11.40 1.99 4.96
C GLU A 47 -9.91 2.06 4.56
N ILE A 48 -9.48 3.16 3.95
CA ILE A 48 -8.13 3.26 3.36
C ILE A 48 -7.03 3.25 4.42
N GLY A 49 -7.26 3.84 5.59
CA GLY A 49 -6.36 3.76 6.74
C GLY A 49 -6.22 2.33 7.24
N GLU A 50 -7.34 1.64 7.51
CA GLU A 50 -7.35 0.21 7.88
C GLU A 50 -6.59 -0.66 6.86
N LEU A 51 -6.87 -0.49 5.56
CA LEU A 51 -6.18 -1.22 4.50
C LEU A 51 -4.68 -0.94 4.52
N PHE A 52 -4.26 0.31 4.74
CA PHE A 52 -2.84 0.67 4.78
C PHE A 52 -2.12 0.12 6.02
N ASP A 53 -2.78 0.13 7.18
CA ASP A 53 -2.27 -0.45 8.42
C ASP A 53 -2.09 -1.97 8.30
N TYR A 54 -2.92 -2.62 7.50
CA TYR A 54 -2.72 -4.01 7.09
C TYR A 54 -1.53 -4.16 6.12
N LEU A 55 -1.48 -3.33 5.07
CA LEU A 55 -0.49 -3.44 3.99
C LEU A 55 0.96 -3.28 4.48
N LYS A 56 1.23 -2.22 5.23
CA LYS A 56 2.58 -1.80 5.57
C LYS A 56 3.42 -2.90 6.27
N PRO A 57 2.99 -3.48 7.41
CA PRO A 57 3.80 -4.49 8.10
C PRO A 57 3.94 -5.80 7.30
N HIS A 58 2.95 -6.17 6.49
CA HIS A 58 3.03 -7.37 5.65
C HIS A 58 4.04 -7.22 4.53
N VAL A 59 4.02 -6.08 3.81
CA VAL A 59 4.95 -5.81 2.72
C VAL A 59 6.38 -5.67 3.26
N GLU A 60 6.59 -4.87 4.30
CA GLU A 60 7.92 -4.69 4.92
C GLU A 60 8.48 -6.02 5.44
N GLY A 61 7.63 -6.84 6.08
CA GLY A 61 8.02 -8.13 6.64
C GLY A 61 8.46 -9.13 5.57
N ILE A 62 7.70 -9.26 4.48
CA ILE A 62 8.04 -10.20 3.39
C ILE A 62 9.21 -9.68 2.56
N ALA A 63 9.27 -8.37 2.28
CA ALA A 63 10.40 -7.74 1.58
C ALA A 63 11.73 -8.10 2.25
N ARG A 64 11.80 -7.86 3.56
CA ARG A 64 12.98 -8.16 4.36
C ARG A 64 13.30 -9.65 4.41
N LYS A 65 12.30 -10.50 4.68
CA LYS A 65 12.51 -11.94 4.92
C LYS A 65 12.81 -12.73 3.64
N THR A 66 12.19 -12.39 2.52
CA THR A 66 12.23 -13.19 1.29
C THR A 66 13.21 -12.62 0.27
N TYR A 67 13.30 -11.29 0.16
CA TYR A 67 14.09 -10.63 -0.89
C TYR A 67 15.32 -9.90 -0.35
N ASN A 68 15.53 -9.91 0.97
CA ASN A 68 16.62 -9.20 1.64
C ASN A 68 16.72 -7.72 1.21
N ASN A 69 15.58 -7.08 1.00
CA ASN A 69 15.48 -5.68 0.61
C ASN A 69 14.46 -4.93 1.49
N GLU A 70 14.43 -3.61 1.32
CA GLU A 70 13.40 -2.77 1.92
C GLU A 70 12.31 -2.45 0.90
N GLN A 71 11.06 -2.52 1.35
CA GLN A 71 9.90 -2.06 0.61
C GLN A 71 8.89 -1.50 1.62
N THR A 72 8.74 -0.19 1.64
CA THR A 72 7.91 0.57 2.58
C THR A 72 6.77 1.26 1.81
N PRO A 73 5.56 0.68 1.80
CA PRO A 73 4.41 1.33 1.18
C PRO A 73 4.13 2.72 1.75
N GLN A 74 3.66 3.64 0.91
CA GLN A 74 3.24 4.99 1.35
C GLN A 74 1.76 5.23 1.10
N LEU A 75 1.15 6.02 1.98
CA LEU A 75 -0.21 6.51 1.84
C LEU A 75 -0.23 8.03 2.04
N ILE A 76 -0.68 8.73 1.00
CA ILE A 76 -1.03 10.15 1.03
C ILE A 76 -2.54 10.24 0.79
N ALA A 77 -3.30 10.63 1.81
CA ALA A 77 -4.74 10.82 1.68
C ALA A 77 -5.23 11.95 2.59
N PRO A 78 -6.28 12.68 2.19
CA PRO A 78 -7.01 13.56 3.08
C PRO A 78 -7.71 12.70 4.15
N ASP A 79 -7.53 13.04 5.43
CA ASP A 79 -8.05 12.32 6.62
C ASP A 79 -8.27 10.80 6.41
N LYS A 80 -7.18 10.03 6.52
CA LYS A 80 -7.09 8.60 6.17
C LYS A 80 -8.27 7.77 6.70
N GLN A 81 -8.73 8.07 7.92
CA GLN A 81 -9.77 7.35 8.67
C GLN A 81 -11.21 7.60 8.17
N LYS A 82 -11.39 8.44 7.15
CA LYS A 82 -12.72 8.79 6.60
C LYS A 82 -12.83 8.55 5.10
N VAL A 83 -11.85 7.86 4.50
CA VAL A 83 -11.85 7.52 3.08
C VAL A 83 -12.22 6.05 2.92
N PHE A 84 -13.33 5.80 2.24
CA PHE A 84 -13.89 4.46 2.05
C PHE A 84 -13.89 4.07 0.57
N LEU A 85 -13.47 2.85 0.29
CA LEU A 85 -13.65 2.18 -0.99
C LEU A 85 -15.15 1.96 -1.23
N LYS A 86 -15.64 2.42 -2.38
CA LYS A 86 -16.98 2.10 -2.84
C LYS A 86 -16.96 0.72 -3.50
N LYS A 87 -17.95 -0.10 -3.16
CA LYS A 87 -18.23 -1.36 -3.86
C LYS A 87 -18.88 -1.10 -5.21
#